data_AF-A0A528N5C0-F1
#
_entry.id   AF-A0A528N5C0-F1
#
_cell.length_a   1.000
_cell.length_b   1.000
_cell.length_c   1.000
_cell.angle_alpha   90.00
_cell.angle_beta   90.00
_cell.angle_gamma   90.00
#
_symmetry.space_group_name_H-M   'P 1'
#
loop_
_entity.id
_entity.type
_entity.pdbx_description
1 polymer ?
#
loop_
_entity_poly.entity_id
_entity_poly.type
_entity_poly.pdbx_seq_one_letter_code
_entity_poly.pdbx_strand_id
1 'polypeptide(L)'
;CHSMKLVAFRTLEDLGYSEAQVKALAAEYTINDGPNDAGEMFDRPGIPSDYFPAPYPNDQAAAAANGGAAPPDMSLLAKARGVERGFPRFVFDIFTQYA
;
A
#
# COMPACT_ATOMS: atom_id res chain seq x y z
N CYS A 1 -7.46 -6.03 -3.92
CA CYS A 1 -7.59 -5.30 -5.20
C CYS A 1 -6.77 -4.01 -5.25
N HIS A 2 -6.60 -3.28 -4.14
CA HIS A 2 -5.87 -2.00 -4.12
C HIS A 2 -4.40 -2.18 -3.77
N SER A 3 -3.54 -1.35 -4.36
CA SER A 3 -2.13 -1.23 -3.98
C SER A 3 -1.93 -0.23 -2.83
N MET A 4 -0.78 -0.32 -2.16
CA MET A 4 -0.27 0.67 -1.20
C MET A 4 1.23 0.90 -1.44
N LYS A 5 1.57 1.32 -2.66
CA LYS A 5 2.97 1.32 -3.13
C LYS A 5 3.92 2.30 -2.43
N LEU A 6 3.39 3.23 -1.62
CA LEU A 6 4.20 4.20 -0.88
C LEU A 6 4.37 3.83 0.60
N VAL A 7 3.83 2.70 1.04
CA VAL A 7 3.90 2.24 2.44
C VAL A 7 4.89 1.07 2.53
N ALA A 8 5.92 1.22 3.35
CA ALA A 8 6.88 0.16 3.64
C ALA A 8 6.49 -0.60 4.92
N PHE A 9 6.79 -1.89 5.02
CA PHE A 9 6.40 -2.68 6.21
C PHE A 9 6.92 -2.08 7.51
N ARG A 10 8.13 -1.52 7.52
CA ARG A 10 8.74 -0.83 8.67
C ARG A 10 7.89 0.32 9.22
N THR A 11 7.04 0.96 8.41
CA THR A 11 6.21 2.08 8.91
C THR A 11 5.07 1.58 9.80
N LEU A 12 4.83 0.27 9.89
CA LEU A 12 3.89 -0.29 10.86
C LEU A 12 4.39 -0.14 12.30
N GLU A 13 5.70 0.06 12.52
CA GLU A 13 6.23 0.37 13.85
C GLU A 13 5.64 1.68 14.40
N ASP A 14 5.34 2.65 13.53
CA ASP A 14 4.69 3.92 13.90
C ASP A 14 3.24 3.71 14.41
N LEU A 15 2.64 2.54 14.12
CA LEU A 15 1.33 2.12 14.62
C LEU A 15 1.42 1.27 15.90
N GLY A 16 2.63 1.02 16.41
CA GLY A 16 2.88 0.26 17.64
C GLY A 16 3.16 -1.23 17.44
N TYR A 17 3.38 -1.70 16.21
CA TYR A 17 3.87 -3.05 15.97
C TYR A 17 5.34 -3.18 16.38
N SER A 18 5.71 -4.33 16.94
CA SER A 18 7.11 -4.64 17.24
C SER A 18 7.89 -5.01 15.99
N GLU A 19 9.21 -4.77 16.01
CA GLU A 19 10.13 -5.17 14.92
C GLU A 19 9.96 -6.67 14.55
N ALA A 20 9.78 -7.53 15.55
CA ALA A 20 9.57 -8.96 15.35
C ALA A 20 8.27 -9.27 14.59
N GLN A 21 7.17 -8.55 14.90
CA GLN A 21 5.90 -8.70 14.19
C GLN A 21 6.00 -8.17 12.76
N VAL A 22 6.65 -7.02 12.56
CA VAL A 22 6.84 -6.44 11.22
C VAL A 22 7.68 -7.37 10.35
N LYS A 23 8.77 -7.92 10.90
CA LYS A 23 9.62 -8.87 10.18
C LYS A 23 8.88 -10.17 9.85
N ALA A 24 8.07 -10.68 10.77
CA ALA A 24 7.26 -11.87 10.53
C ALA A 24 6.24 -11.62 9.40
N LEU A 25 5.51 -10.50 9.46
CA LEU A 25 4.53 -10.12 8.44
C LEU A 25 5.20 -9.92 7.08
N ALA A 26 6.31 -9.18 7.01
CA ALA A 26 7.01 -8.94 5.75
C ALA A 26 7.47 -10.26 5.10
N ALA A 27 7.93 -11.23 5.90
CA ALA A 27 8.40 -12.51 5.42
C ALA A 27 7.30 -13.42 4.84
N GLU A 28 6.02 -13.14 5.12
CA GLU A 28 4.88 -13.85 4.50
C GLU A 28 4.70 -13.48 3.02
N TYR A 29 5.28 -12.37 2.58
CA TYR A 29 5.18 -11.91 1.20
C TYR A 29 6.40 -12.36 0.39
N THR A 30 6.13 -12.84 -0.83
CA THR A 30 7.17 -13.08 -1.83
C THR A 30 7.43 -11.80 -2.61
N ILE A 31 8.69 -11.35 -2.62
CA ILE A 31 9.15 -10.16 -3.32
C ILE A 31 10.09 -10.59 -4.44
N ASN A 32 9.83 -10.07 -5.65
CA ASN A 32 10.73 -10.22 -6.79
C ASN A 32 11.84 -9.17 -6.69
N ASP A 33 13.09 -9.61 -6.68
CA ASP A 33 14.30 -8.80 -6.51
C ASP A 33 15.38 -9.19 -7.52
N GLY A 34 16.45 -8.41 -7.63
CA GLY A 34 17.59 -8.67 -8.51
C GLY A 34 17.98 -7.49 -9.40
N PRO A 35 18.87 -7.72 -10.38
CA PRO A 35 19.42 -9.01 -10.80
C PRO A 35 20.52 -9.57 -9.86
N ASN A 36 20.65 -10.89 -9.80
CA ASN A 36 21.75 -11.59 -9.12
C ASN A 36 23.07 -11.56 -9.95
N ASP A 37 24.13 -12.20 -9.46
CA ASP A 37 25.43 -12.27 -10.14
C ASP A 37 25.38 -12.90 -11.55
N ALA A 38 24.34 -13.69 -11.85
CA ALA A 38 24.09 -14.28 -13.17
C ALA A 38 23.23 -13.40 -14.08
N GLY A 39 22.75 -12.24 -13.61
CA GLY A 39 21.86 -11.35 -14.35
C GLY A 39 20.37 -11.73 -14.26
N GLU A 40 20.01 -12.66 -13.37
CA GLU A 40 18.65 -13.19 -13.25
C GLU A 40 17.89 -12.55 -12.08
N MET A 41 16.59 -12.27 -12.28
CA MET A 41 15.69 -11.86 -11.21
C MET A 41 15.31 -13.09 -10.36
N PHE A 42 15.12 -12.91 -9.06
CA PHE A 42 14.78 -14.00 -8.15
C PHE A 42 13.71 -13.57 -7.14
N ASP A 43 13.03 -14.55 -6.57
CA ASP A 43 12.03 -14.34 -5.54
C ASP A 43 12.63 -14.60 -4.16
N ARG A 44 12.33 -13.72 -3.20
CA ARG A 44 12.73 -13.86 -1.80
C ARG A 44 11.60 -13.51 -0.84
N PRO A 45 11.65 -13.99 0.42
CA PRO A 45 10.82 -13.45 1.48
C PRO A 45 11.04 -11.93 1.64
N GLY A 46 9.96 -11.21 1.94
CA GLY A 46 10.00 -9.79 2.20
C GLY A 46 10.78 -9.44 3.47
N ILE A 47 11.35 -8.25 3.46
CA ILE A 47 12.04 -7.64 4.61
C ILE A 47 11.34 -6.33 5.01
N PRO A 48 11.54 -5.82 6.24
CA PRO A 48 10.86 -4.62 6.70
C PRO A 48 11.03 -3.37 5.82
N SER A 49 12.12 -3.27 5.06
CA SER A 49 12.34 -2.15 4.13
C SER A 49 11.52 -2.22 2.84
N ASP A 50 10.95 -3.37 2.50
CA ASP A 50 10.14 -3.54 1.29
C ASP A 50 8.80 -2.81 1.43
N TYR A 51 8.25 -2.43 0.27
CA TYR A 51 6.91 -1.86 0.16
C TYR A 51 5.86 -2.96 0.04
N PHE A 52 4.60 -2.65 0.39
CA PHE A 52 3.51 -3.58 0.15
C PHE A 52 3.43 -3.95 -1.34
N PRO A 53 3.49 -5.26 -1.67
CA PRO A 53 3.48 -5.70 -3.06
C PRO A 53 2.14 -5.35 -3.71
N ALA A 54 2.20 -4.90 -4.96
CA ALA A 54 1.01 -4.58 -5.72
C ALA A 54 0.24 -5.87 -6.08
N PRO A 55 -1.10 -5.91 -5.96
CA PRO A 55 -1.90 -7.08 -6.36
C PRO A 55 -1.86 -7.40 -7.86
N TYR A 56 -1.47 -6.42 -8.68
CA TYR A 56 -1.40 -6.52 -10.12
C TYR A 56 -0.09 -5.90 -10.62
N PRO A 57 0.49 -6.42 -11.71
CA PRO A 57 1.77 -5.93 -12.24
C PRO A 57 1.65 -4.55 -12.90
N ASN A 58 0.46 -4.16 -13.34
CA ASN A 58 0.18 -2.87 -13.96
C ASN A 58 -1.33 -2.56 -13.97
N ASP A 59 -1.67 -1.32 -14.31
CA ASP A 59 -3.05 -0.82 -14.31
C ASP A 59 -3.95 -1.54 -15.33
N GLN A 60 -3.41 -2.02 -16.46
CA GLN A 60 -4.20 -2.73 -17.46
C GLN A 60 -4.61 -4.12 -16.98
N ALA A 61 -3.69 -4.84 -16.33
CA ALA A 61 -4.00 -6.09 -15.66
C ALA A 61 -5.02 -5.89 -14.54
N ALA A 62 -4.89 -4.80 -13.78
CA ALA A 62 -5.84 -4.44 -12.73
C ALA A 62 -7.24 -4.14 -13.31
N ALA A 63 -7.32 -3.36 -14.38
CA ALA A 63 -8.58 -3.05 -15.06
C ALA A 63 -9.24 -4.30 -15.66
N ALA A 64 -8.47 -5.14 -16.34
CA ALA A 64 -8.97 -6.40 -16.91
C ALA A 64 -9.59 -7.31 -15.83
N ALA A 65 -8.96 -7.38 -14.65
CA ALA A 65 -9.46 -8.19 -13.53
C ALA A 65 -10.65 -7.56 -12.78
N ASN A 66 -10.90 -6.25 -12.93
CA ASN A 66 -11.92 -5.50 -12.17
C ASN A 66 -12.96 -4.83 -13.10
N GLY A 67 -13.30 -5.45 -14.23
CA GLY A 67 -14.40 -5.01 -15.08
C GLY A 67 -14.13 -3.73 -15.88
N GLY A 68 -12.87 -3.50 -16.26
CA GLY A 68 -12.44 -2.38 -17.09
C GLY A 68 -11.92 -1.16 -16.32
N ALA A 69 -11.94 -1.18 -14.99
CA ALA A 69 -11.44 -0.08 -14.16
C ALA A 69 -10.34 -0.54 -13.20
N ALA A 70 -9.21 0.16 -13.19
CA ALA A 70 -8.13 -0.12 -12.25
C ALA A 70 -8.49 0.42 -10.85
N PRO A 71 -8.42 -0.40 -9.78
CA PRO A 71 -8.62 0.07 -8.42
C PRO A 71 -7.55 1.12 -8.04
N PRO A 72 -7.92 2.27 -7.43
CA PRO A 72 -6.97 3.30 -7.04
C PRO A 72 -6.00 2.84 -5.95
N ASP A 73 -4.79 3.41 -5.93
CA ASP A 73 -3.83 3.20 -4.85
C ASP A 73 -4.29 3.86 -3.53
N MET A 74 -4.15 3.12 -2.43
CA MET A 74 -4.64 3.52 -1.11
C MET A 74 -3.63 4.31 -0.28
N SER A 75 -2.37 4.45 -0.73
CA SER A 75 -1.33 5.07 0.10
C SER A 75 -1.66 6.51 0.51
N LEU A 76 -2.35 7.25 -0.36
CA LEU A 76 -2.72 8.66 -0.14
C LEU A 76 -4.20 8.94 -0.43
N LEU A 77 -5.05 7.92 -0.54
CA LEU A 77 -6.42 8.12 -1.00
C LEU A 77 -7.21 9.03 -0.06
N ALA A 78 -7.02 8.88 1.26
CA ALA A 78 -7.65 9.74 2.26
C ALA A 78 -7.28 11.23 2.06
N LYS A 79 -6.04 11.54 1.68
CA LYS A 79 -5.62 12.90 1.34
C LYS A 79 -6.14 13.35 -0.04
N ALA A 80 -6.15 12.44 -1.02
CA ALA A 80 -6.59 12.73 -2.39
C ALA A 80 -8.11 12.86 -2.55
N ARG A 81 -8.88 12.45 -1.54
CA ARG A 81 -10.35 12.53 -1.47
C ARG A 81 -10.84 13.27 -0.23
N GLY A 82 -9.92 13.79 0.58
CA GLY A 82 -10.24 14.62 1.73
C GLY A 82 -11.03 15.84 1.27
N VAL A 83 -12.16 16.07 1.92
CA VAL A 83 -12.99 17.24 1.66
C VAL A 83 -12.28 18.45 2.27
N GLU A 84 -11.58 19.24 1.45
CA GLU A 84 -11.12 20.59 1.82
C GLU A 84 -12.35 21.52 1.92
N ARG A 85 -13.25 21.25 2.87
CA ARG A 85 -14.31 22.19 3.24
C ARG A 85 -13.63 23.27 4.09
N GLY A 86 -13.14 24.30 3.40
CA GLY A 86 -12.39 25.42 3.99
C GLY A 86 -13.04 26.02 5.25
N PHE A 87 -12.26 26.77 6.03
CA PHE A 87 -12.70 27.36 7.29
C PHE A 87 -14.03 28.12 7.13
N PRO A 88 -15.04 27.90 7.99
CA PRO A 88 -15.07 27.04 9.18
C PRO A 88 -15.75 25.66 8.97
N ARG A 89 -15.98 25.23 7.72
CA ARG A 89 -16.88 24.10 7.43
C ARG A 89 -16.33 22.74 7.88
N PHE A 90 -15.01 22.55 7.92
CA PHE A 90 -14.35 21.35 8.45
C PHE A 90 -14.77 20.97 9.89
N VAL A 91 -15.28 21.92 10.68
CA VAL A 91 -15.75 21.66 12.06
C VAL A 91 -16.99 20.77 12.07
N PHE A 92 -17.85 20.85 11.04
CA PHE A 92 -19.06 20.03 10.98
C PHE A 92 -18.77 18.64 10.41
N ASP A 93 -17.70 18.50 9.64
CA ASP A 93 -17.31 17.25 8.98
C ASP A 93 -17.06 16.11 9.97
N ILE A 94 -16.45 16.40 11.13
CA ILE A 94 -16.21 15.39 12.18
C ILE A 94 -17.51 14.76 12.71
N PHE A 95 -18.63 15.47 12.61
CA PHE A 95 -19.94 15.02 13.08
C PHE A 95 -20.79 14.37 11.98
N THR A 96 -20.40 14.48 10.71
CA THR A 96 -21.22 14.00 9.57
C THR A 96 -20.51 12.98 8.67
N GLN A 97 -19.22 12.71 8.87
CA GLN A 97 -18.44 11.84 7.97
C GLN A 97 -18.61 10.33 8.19
N TYR A 98 -19.25 9.89 9.28
CA TYR A 98 -19.65 8.49 9.47
C TYR A 98 -21.17 8.38 9.44
N ALA A 99 -21.70 7.91 8.31
CA ALA A 99 -23.04 7.39 8.15
C ALA A 99 -22.93 5.95 7.63
#